data_AF-A0AAD3R9J2-F1
#
_entry.id   AF-A0AAD3R9J2-F1
#
_cell.length_a   1.000
_cell.length_b   1.000
_cell.length_c   1.000
_cell.angle_alpha   90.00
_cell.angle_beta   90.00
_cell.angle_gamma   90.00
#
_symmetry.space_group_name_H-M   'P 1'
#
loop_
_entity.id
_entity.type
_entity.pdbx_description
1 polymer ?
#
loop_
_entity_poly.entity_id
_entity_poly.type
_entity_poly.pdbx_seq_one_letter_code
_entity_poly.pdbx_strand_id
1 'polypeptide(L)'
;MGHPNVPLTYSYTRSHRNKRRSSQLQPYTPNDNLNNALGAIRVLGLELIEDELKPHLNTVLATIKEKKKGAAEQVVVSGILPILALSLRSRGPLTLLTAKLVAELAKESVVRKGFGDAGLVTALLSVLTSTDQELLLHAVRAISRMSYESSKQQELLLRRGAVPRLVAILLRFPSKEPLEEMCLQALCNLSGMAVAEEAGMVWERGVSVRPGESVFHGISPHTCGFASSVTLVRVSQWAPGQYAVNIEVFQRCSSSFWNLHGNKRTARWFPFSSEGICSNLFKLIKFSTRNVPRTKSLKTRVFHTFL
;
A
#
# COMPACT_ATOMS: atom_id res chain seq x y z
N MET A 1 78.18 -61.88 25.61
CA MET A 1 77.88 -60.45 25.36
C MET A 1 76.89 -60.39 24.21
N GLY A 2 75.68 -59.92 24.49
CA GLY A 2 74.56 -59.86 23.54
C GLY A 2 73.24 -59.77 24.32
N HIS A 3 72.74 -58.55 24.51
CA HIS A 3 71.39 -58.27 25.02
C HIS A 3 70.50 -57.80 23.87
N PRO A 4 69.20 -58.15 23.91
CA PRO A 4 68.18 -57.23 23.41
C PRO A 4 67.00 -57.01 24.38
N ASN A 5 66.46 -55.79 24.26
CA ASN A 5 65.06 -55.35 24.37
C ASN A 5 64.33 -55.32 25.73
N VAL A 6 63.69 -54.17 26.01
CA VAL A 6 62.24 -53.95 26.28
C VAL A 6 61.97 -52.43 26.50
N PRO A 7 60.78 -51.87 26.16
CA PRO A 7 60.57 -50.45 25.84
C PRO A 7 59.91 -49.59 26.95
N LEU A 8 60.05 -48.27 26.82
CA LEU A 8 59.56 -47.22 27.73
C LEU A 8 58.15 -46.70 27.35
N THR A 9 57.23 -46.72 28.31
CA THR A 9 55.99 -45.91 28.33
C THR A 9 55.94 -45.13 29.64
N TYR A 10 55.73 -43.80 29.58
CA TYR A 10 55.60 -42.95 30.77
C TYR A 10 54.23 -42.24 30.80
N SER A 11 53.47 -42.64 31.82
CA SER A 11 52.43 -41.97 32.61
C SER A 11 51.66 -40.74 32.07
N TYR A 12 50.34 -40.93 31.99
CA TYR A 12 49.31 -39.89 31.93
C TYR A 12 48.93 -39.46 33.35
N THR A 13 49.05 -38.18 33.69
CA THR A 13 48.58 -37.62 34.96
C THR A 13 47.13 -37.16 34.86
N ARG A 14 46.27 -37.73 35.71
CA ARG A 14 44.86 -37.35 35.90
C ARG A 14 44.78 -36.33 37.03
N SER A 15 44.25 -35.13 36.76
CA SER A 15 43.82 -34.20 37.81
C SER A 15 42.46 -33.57 37.45
N HIS A 16 41.54 -33.68 38.40
CA HIS A 16 40.18 -33.18 38.39
C HIS A 16 40.17 -31.64 38.31
N ARG A 17 39.44 -31.05 37.36
CA ARG A 17 38.99 -29.66 37.48
C ARG A 17 37.58 -29.47 36.93
N ASN A 18 36.66 -29.31 37.88
CA ASN A 18 35.34 -28.72 37.69
C ASN A 18 35.44 -27.41 36.90
N LYS A 19 34.79 -27.32 35.74
CA LYS A 19 34.35 -26.05 35.15
C LYS A 19 33.03 -26.26 34.43
N ARG A 20 31.95 -25.80 35.11
CA ARG A 20 30.73 -25.31 34.46
C ARG A 20 31.12 -24.46 33.25
N ARG A 21 30.81 -24.94 32.05
CA ARG A 21 30.73 -24.13 30.83
C ARG A 21 29.30 -24.17 30.35
N SER A 22 28.47 -23.36 30.99
CA SER A 22 27.29 -22.78 30.37
C SER A 22 27.75 -21.89 29.23
N SER A 23 27.90 -22.47 28.05
CA SER A 23 28.20 -21.75 26.81
C SER A 23 27.60 -22.52 25.64
N GLN A 24 26.28 -22.56 25.57
CA GLN A 24 25.62 -22.51 24.27
C GLN A 24 25.01 -21.12 24.15
N LEU A 25 25.83 -20.19 23.67
CA LEU A 25 25.28 -19.09 22.88
C LEU A 25 24.66 -19.76 21.65
N GLN A 26 23.35 -19.98 21.70
CA GLN A 26 22.61 -20.26 20.48
C GLN A 26 22.90 -19.10 19.51
N PRO A 27 23.22 -19.37 18.24
CA PRO A 27 23.31 -18.31 17.27
C PRO A 27 21.94 -17.63 17.24
N TYR A 28 21.88 -16.35 17.62
CA TYR A 28 20.70 -15.52 17.44
C TYR A 28 20.39 -15.53 15.95
N THR A 29 19.44 -16.36 15.53
CA THR A 29 18.85 -16.22 14.22
C THR A 29 17.64 -15.31 14.41
N PRO A 30 17.63 -14.11 13.82
CA PRO A 30 16.46 -13.24 13.93
C PRO A 30 15.19 -13.87 13.31
N ASN A 31 15.27 -15.08 12.71
CA ASN A 31 14.17 -15.78 12.04
C ASN A 31 13.34 -16.61 13.01
N ASP A 32 13.92 -17.09 14.12
CA ASP A 32 13.19 -17.91 15.09
C ASP A 32 12.07 -17.10 15.75
N ASN A 33 12.31 -15.82 16.04
CA ASN A 33 11.30 -14.92 16.59
C ASN A 33 10.11 -14.71 15.64
N LEU A 34 10.36 -14.60 14.33
CA LEU A 34 9.31 -14.44 13.33
C LEU A 34 8.50 -15.74 13.21
N ASN A 35 9.14 -16.89 13.06
CA ASN A 35 8.47 -18.17 12.94
C ASN A 35 7.62 -18.50 14.18
N ASN A 36 8.14 -18.20 15.38
CA ASN A 36 7.40 -18.37 16.63
C ASN A 36 6.18 -17.46 16.67
N ALA A 37 6.31 -16.18 16.29
CA ALA A 37 5.18 -15.25 16.24
C ALA A 37 4.12 -15.68 15.22
N LEU A 38 4.53 -16.11 14.02
CA LEU A 38 3.62 -16.61 12.99
C LEU A 38 2.90 -17.89 13.43
N GLY A 39 3.61 -18.80 14.11
CA GLY A 39 3.04 -20.00 14.71
C GLY A 39 2.01 -19.69 15.78
N ALA A 40 2.31 -18.76 16.69
CA ALA A 40 1.41 -18.33 17.75
C ALA A 40 0.15 -17.65 17.18
N ILE A 41 0.29 -16.76 16.19
CA ILE A 41 -0.86 -16.15 15.51
C ILE A 41 -1.76 -17.23 14.88
N ARG A 42 -1.18 -18.28 14.30
CA ARG A 42 -1.98 -19.36 13.69
C ARG A 42 -2.79 -20.16 14.72
N VAL A 43 -2.21 -20.40 15.90
CA VAL A 43 -2.85 -21.21 16.96
C VAL A 43 -3.88 -20.39 17.73
N LEU A 44 -3.51 -19.18 18.16
CA LEU A 44 -4.32 -18.33 19.05
C LEU A 44 -5.25 -17.37 18.29
N GLY A 45 -5.05 -17.23 16.97
CA GLY A 45 -5.65 -16.17 16.16
C GLY A 45 -7.17 -16.24 15.98
N LEU A 46 -7.80 -17.36 16.29
CA LEU A 46 -9.26 -17.49 16.17
C LEU A 46 -10.00 -16.86 17.35
N GLU A 47 -9.41 -16.89 18.54
CA GLU A 47 -10.01 -16.36 19.77
C GLU A 47 -9.86 -14.84 19.87
N LEU A 48 -8.90 -14.27 19.13
CA LEU A 48 -8.64 -12.83 19.05
C LEU A 48 -8.40 -12.16 20.42
N ILE A 49 -7.83 -12.90 21.38
CA ILE A 49 -7.47 -12.38 22.69
C ILE A 49 -6.33 -11.37 22.53
N GLU A 50 -6.57 -10.12 22.95
CA GLU A 50 -5.64 -9.01 22.70
C GLU A 50 -4.26 -9.27 23.28
N ASP A 51 -4.19 -9.57 24.59
CA ASP A 51 -2.94 -9.68 25.32
C ASP A 51 -2.03 -10.79 24.80
N GLU A 52 -2.62 -11.85 24.25
CA GLU A 52 -1.89 -12.98 23.67
C GLU A 52 -1.40 -12.67 22.25
N LEU A 53 -2.23 -12.05 21.41
CA LEU A 53 -1.89 -11.85 20.00
C LEU A 53 -1.07 -10.59 19.72
N LYS A 54 -1.29 -9.51 20.49
CA LYS A 54 -0.62 -8.22 20.31
C LYS A 54 0.91 -8.31 20.25
N PRO A 55 1.62 -9.03 21.15
CA PRO A 55 3.07 -9.15 21.06
C PRO A 55 3.51 -9.81 19.75
N HIS A 56 2.82 -10.87 19.29
CA HIS A 56 3.16 -11.57 18.06
C HIS A 56 2.90 -10.74 16.81
N LEU A 57 1.77 -10.02 16.76
CA LEU A 57 1.47 -9.08 15.67
C LEU A 57 2.52 -7.96 15.59
N ASN A 58 2.98 -7.44 16.73
CA ASN A 58 4.05 -6.46 16.79
C ASN A 58 5.39 -7.03 16.29
N THR A 59 5.75 -8.27 16.65
CA THR A 59 6.96 -8.93 16.13
C THR A 59 6.92 -9.06 14.61
N VAL A 60 5.80 -9.50 14.03
CA VAL A 60 5.65 -9.59 12.57
C VAL A 60 5.75 -8.20 11.93
N LEU A 61 5.06 -7.20 12.49
CA LEU A 61 5.09 -5.83 11.98
C LEU A 61 6.51 -5.24 11.98
N ALA A 62 7.25 -5.40 13.08
CA ALA A 62 8.63 -4.94 13.17
C ALA A 62 9.53 -5.62 12.12
N THR A 63 9.42 -6.95 12.01
CA THR A 63 10.23 -7.73 11.07
C THR A 63 9.97 -7.34 9.61
N ILE A 64 8.71 -7.07 9.25
CA ILE A 64 8.35 -6.63 7.90
C ILE A 64 8.84 -5.21 7.63
N LYS A 65 8.77 -4.30 8.60
CA LYS A 65 9.30 -2.93 8.47
C LYS A 65 10.82 -2.89 8.28
N GLU A 66 11.54 -3.81 8.92
CA GLU A 66 12.98 -3.97 8.76
C GLU A 66 13.38 -4.54 7.38
N LYS A 67 12.40 -4.88 6.52
CA LYS A 67 12.61 -5.46 5.18
C LYS A 67 13.50 -6.70 5.21
N LYS A 68 13.32 -7.52 6.25
CA LYS A 68 14.11 -8.72 6.42
C LYS A 68 13.84 -9.71 5.28
N LYS A 69 14.89 -10.12 4.57
CA LYS A 69 14.80 -11.05 3.44
C LYS A 69 14.09 -12.35 3.84
N GLY A 70 13.09 -12.75 3.06
CA GLY A 70 12.33 -13.99 3.29
C GLY A 70 11.16 -13.86 4.27
N ALA A 71 11.00 -12.73 4.96
CA ALA A 71 9.93 -12.55 5.94
C ALA A 71 8.54 -12.52 5.28
N ALA A 72 8.43 -11.88 4.12
CA ALA A 72 7.19 -11.78 3.35
C ALA A 72 6.72 -13.18 2.89
N GLU A 73 7.63 -14.01 2.40
CA GLU A 73 7.38 -15.38 1.99
C GLU A 73 6.95 -16.25 3.19
N GLN A 74 7.61 -16.09 4.35
CA GLN A 74 7.22 -16.78 5.58
C GLN A 74 5.81 -16.40 6.03
N VAL A 75 5.41 -15.13 5.92
CA VAL A 75 4.03 -14.71 6.21
C VAL A 75 3.04 -15.42 5.31
N VAL A 76 3.32 -15.54 4.01
CA VAL A 76 2.44 -16.28 3.08
C VAL A 76 2.36 -17.76 3.45
N VAL A 77 3.51 -18.42 3.65
CA VAL A 77 3.59 -19.85 3.98
C VAL A 77 2.91 -20.16 5.32
N SER A 78 3.00 -19.25 6.28
CA SER A 78 2.41 -19.45 7.61
C SER A 78 0.89 -19.49 7.62
N GLY A 79 0.24 -18.96 6.57
CA GLY A 79 -1.21 -18.97 6.42
C GLY A 79 -1.96 -18.00 7.34
N ILE A 80 -1.31 -16.95 7.85
CA ILE A 80 -1.95 -16.04 8.82
C ILE A 80 -2.89 -14.98 8.20
N LEU A 81 -2.88 -14.79 6.87
CA LEU A 81 -3.67 -13.74 6.22
C LEU A 81 -5.20 -13.82 6.51
N PRO A 82 -5.84 -15.00 6.52
CA PRO A 82 -7.26 -15.12 6.89
C PRO A 82 -7.54 -14.72 8.35
N ILE A 83 -6.58 -14.93 9.25
CA ILE A 83 -6.68 -14.52 10.66
C ILE A 83 -6.62 -12.99 10.76
N LEU A 84 -5.74 -12.34 9.99
CA LEU A 84 -5.72 -10.88 9.89
C LEU A 84 -7.06 -10.35 9.35
N ALA A 85 -7.65 -11.01 8.35
CA ALA A 85 -8.97 -10.65 7.84
C ALA A 85 -10.08 -10.86 8.88
N LEU A 86 -9.99 -11.88 9.74
CA LEU A 86 -10.91 -12.09 10.86
C LEU A 86 -10.79 -10.95 11.89
N SER A 87 -9.57 -10.63 12.32
CA SER A 87 -9.27 -9.53 13.27
C SER A 87 -9.74 -8.14 12.79
N LEU A 88 -9.66 -7.88 11.48
CA LEU A 88 -10.21 -6.65 10.91
C LEU A 88 -11.75 -6.61 10.91
N ARG A 89 -12.40 -7.76 10.69
CA ARG A 89 -13.87 -7.86 10.67
C ARG A 89 -14.49 -7.81 12.06
N SER A 90 -13.81 -8.34 13.07
CA SER A 90 -14.32 -8.34 14.46
C SER A 90 -14.41 -6.93 15.06
N ARG A 91 -13.67 -5.96 14.51
CA ARG A 91 -13.62 -4.56 14.99
C ARG A 91 -13.26 -4.46 16.48
N GLY A 92 -12.43 -5.38 16.97
CA GLY A 92 -11.93 -5.40 18.34
C GLY A 92 -10.71 -4.50 18.56
N PRO A 93 -10.06 -4.61 19.73
CA PRO A 93 -8.93 -3.74 20.08
C PRO A 93 -7.69 -3.96 19.18
N LEU A 94 -7.55 -5.13 18.57
CA LEU A 94 -6.46 -5.45 17.65
C LEU A 94 -6.64 -4.85 16.24
N THR A 95 -7.80 -4.29 15.91
CA THR A 95 -8.12 -3.88 14.53
C THR A 95 -7.16 -2.81 13.99
N LEU A 96 -6.77 -1.82 14.81
CA LEU A 96 -5.79 -0.79 14.40
C LEU A 96 -4.40 -1.38 14.12
N LEU A 97 -3.90 -2.22 15.03
CA LEU A 97 -2.61 -2.90 14.85
C LEU A 97 -2.64 -3.82 13.62
N THR A 98 -3.74 -4.52 13.41
CA THR A 98 -3.93 -5.40 12.26
C THR A 98 -3.97 -4.60 10.97
N ALA A 99 -4.65 -3.45 10.92
CA ALA A 99 -4.67 -2.58 9.74
C ALA A 99 -3.27 -2.03 9.41
N LYS A 100 -2.49 -1.65 10.44
CA LYS A 100 -1.08 -1.25 10.30
C LYS A 100 -0.25 -2.38 9.68
N LEU A 101 -0.38 -3.60 10.20
CA LEU A 101 0.32 -4.78 9.68
C LEU A 101 -0.07 -5.10 8.23
N VAL A 102 -1.36 -5.12 7.92
CA VAL A 102 -1.84 -5.40 6.55
C VAL A 102 -1.36 -4.33 5.58
N ALA A 103 -1.34 -3.05 5.97
CA ALA A 103 -0.80 -1.99 5.14
C ALA A 103 0.69 -2.18 4.84
N GLU A 104 1.49 -2.58 5.84
CA GLU A 104 2.92 -2.86 5.64
C GLU A 104 3.16 -4.10 4.79
N LEU A 105 2.44 -5.19 5.05
CA LEU A 105 2.47 -6.40 4.22
C LEU A 105 2.10 -6.12 2.76
N ALA A 106 1.21 -5.15 2.51
CA ALA A 106 0.80 -4.77 1.16
C ALA A 106 1.94 -4.18 0.31
N LYS A 107 3.07 -3.77 0.90
CA LYS A 107 4.27 -3.37 0.14
C LYS A 107 4.86 -4.56 -0.62
N GLU A 108 4.75 -5.75 -0.06
CA GLU A 108 5.34 -6.97 -0.58
C GLU A 108 4.42 -7.62 -1.63
N SER A 109 4.88 -7.65 -2.88
CA SER A 109 4.09 -8.17 -4.01
C SER A 109 3.70 -9.64 -3.84
N VAL A 110 4.57 -10.44 -3.22
CA VAL A 110 4.32 -11.85 -2.91
C VAL A 110 3.16 -12.03 -1.94
N VAL A 111 3.00 -11.10 -0.99
CA VAL A 111 1.93 -11.13 0.01
C VAL A 111 0.61 -10.63 -0.60
N ARG A 112 0.65 -9.56 -1.41
CA ARG A 112 -0.54 -9.00 -2.09
C ARG A 112 -1.34 -10.03 -2.89
N LYS A 113 -0.66 -11.02 -3.49
CA LYS A 113 -1.31 -12.08 -4.27
C LYS A 113 -2.34 -12.87 -3.45
N GLY A 114 -2.08 -13.09 -2.17
CA GLY A 114 -2.96 -13.83 -1.26
C GLY A 114 -4.10 -12.99 -0.65
N PHE A 115 -4.13 -11.67 -0.84
CA PHE A 115 -5.09 -10.80 -0.16
C PHE A 115 -6.55 -11.04 -0.58
N GLY A 116 -6.77 -11.34 -1.86
CA GLY A 116 -8.11 -11.64 -2.37
C GLY A 116 -8.66 -12.92 -1.74
N ASP A 117 -7.88 -13.99 -1.83
CA ASP A 117 -8.30 -15.34 -1.41
C ASP A 117 -8.39 -15.45 0.13
N ALA A 118 -7.59 -14.68 0.88
CA ALA A 118 -7.65 -14.60 2.33
C ALA A 118 -8.82 -13.75 2.87
N GLY A 119 -9.62 -13.12 2.00
CA GLY A 119 -10.73 -12.26 2.42
C GLY A 119 -10.32 -10.89 2.99
N LEU A 120 -9.06 -10.47 2.80
CA LEU A 120 -8.60 -9.16 3.27
C LEU A 120 -9.29 -8.00 2.54
N VAL A 121 -9.68 -8.19 1.28
CA VAL A 121 -10.41 -7.17 0.50
C VAL A 121 -11.72 -6.80 1.20
N THR A 122 -12.55 -7.79 1.54
CA THR A 122 -13.85 -7.54 2.17
C THR A 122 -13.68 -7.02 3.60
N ALA A 123 -12.69 -7.51 4.33
CA ALA A 123 -12.36 -7.05 5.67
C ALA A 123 -11.94 -5.57 5.68
N LEU A 124 -11.00 -5.17 4.81
CA LEU A 124 -10.55 -3.77 4.68
C LEU A 124 -11.68 -2.85 4.25
N LEU A 125 -12.51 -3.28 3.29
CA LEU A 125 -13.68 -2.50 2.90
C LEU A 125 -14.61 -2.30 4.10
N SER A 126 -14.83 -3.32 4.93
CA SER A 126 -15.66 -3.17 6.13
C SER A 126 -15.09 -2.13 7.10
N VAL A 127 -13.76 -2.03 7.22
CA VAL A 127 -13.10 -1.03 8.08
C VAL A 127 -13.33 0.40 7.57
N LEU A 128 -13.49 0.61 6.26
CA LEU A 128 -13.75 1.94 5.68
C LEU A 128 -15.04 2.62 6.19
N THR A 129 -15.93 1.90 6.86
CA THR A 129 -17.13 2.51 7.48
C THR A 129 -16.87 3.04 8.90
N SER A 130 -15.67 2.84 9.46
CA SER A 130 -15.29 3.36 10.78
C SER A 130 -15.31 4.90 10.82
N THR A 131 -15.35 5.48 12.01
CA THR A 131 -15.16 6.93 12.26
C THR A 131 -13.75 7.26 12.74
N ASP A 132 -12.95 6.24 13.10
CA ASP A 132 -11.56 6.39 13.54
C ASP A 132 -10.65 6.74 12.34
N GLN A 133 -10.13 7.97 12.32
CA GLN A 133 -9.30 8.49 11.24
C GLN A 133 -7.95 7.76 11.11
N GLU A 134 -7.35 7.31 12.21
CA GLU A 134 -6.07 6.59 12.17
C GLU A 134 -6.27 5.21 11.57
N LEU A 135 -7.34 4.52 11.98
CA LEU A 135 -7.72 3.24 11.42
C LEU A 135 -8.05 3.36 9.93
N LEU A 136 -8.83 4.37 9.54
CA LEU A 136 -9.15 4.65 8.14
C LEU A 136 -7.89 4.90 7.31
N LEU A 137 -6.93 5.68 7.82
CA LEU A 137 -5.68 5.96 7.12
C LEU A 137 -4.93 4.68 6.76
N HIS A 138 -4.80 3.76 7.71
CA HIS A 138 -4.12 2.47 7.48
C HIS A 138 -4.92 1.56 6.55
N ALA A 139 -6.24 1.50 6.69
CA ALA A 139 -7.09 0.69 5.81
C ALA A 139 -7.07 1.19 4.36
N VAL A 140 -7.16 2.50 4.15
CA VAL A 140 -7.07 3.13 2.82
C VAL A 140 -5.69 2.91 2.22
N ARG A 141 -4.61 3.06 3.01
CA ARG A 141 -3.24 2.76 2.55
C ARG A 141 -3.08 1.30 2.12
N ALA A 142 -3.64 0.35 2.87
CA ALA A 142 -3.63 -1.06 2.48
C ALA A 142 -4.38 -1.30 1.16
N ILE A 143 -5.54 -0.68 0.98
CA ILE A 143 -6.32 -0.75 -0.28
C ILE A 143 -5.55 -0.14 -1.45
N SER A 144 -4.96 1.04 -1.26
CA SER A 144 -4.13 1.72 -2.25
C SER A 144 -3.00 0.83 -2.74
N ARG A 145 -2.20 0.28 -1.81
CA ARG A 145 -1.08 -0.64 -2.12
C ARG A 145 -1.56 -1.94 -2.77
N MET A 146 -2.68 -2.51 -2.31
CA MET A 146 -3.28 -3.73 -2.88
C MET A 146 -3.74 -3.53 -4.34
N SER A 147 -4.24 -2.34 -4.66
CA SER A 147 -4.68 -1.97 -6.01
C SER A 147 -3.55 -1.52 -6.94
N TYR A 148 -2.34 -1.34 -6.42
CA TYR A 148 -1.18 -0.92 -7.21
C TYR A 148 -0.73 -2.05 -8.16
N GLU A 149 -0.72 -1.76 -9.47
CA GLU A 149 -0.28 -2.65 -10.55
C GLU A 149 -0.94 -4.05 -10.58
N SER A 150 -2.16 -4.19 -10.05
CA SER A 150 -2.87 -5.46 -10.10
C SER A 150 -4.31 -5.34 -10.57
N SER A 151 -4.54 -5.62 -11.86
CA SER A 151 -5.86 -5.53 -12.49
C SER A 151 -6.91 -6.41 -11.82
N LYS A 152 -6.55 -7.63 -11.39
CA LYS A 152 -7.44 -8.55 -10.66
C LYS A 152 -7.94 -7.92 -9.34
N GLN A 153 -7.05 -7.30 -8.57
CA GLN A 153 -7.38 -6.69 -7.28
C GLN A 153 -8.15 -5.37 -7.48
N GLN A 154 -7.78 -4.58 -8.49
CA GLN A 154 -8.52 -3.39 -8.90
C GLN A 154 -9.98 -3.76 -9.23
N GLU A 155 -10.18 -4.72 -10.12
CA GLU A 155 -11.53 -5.17 -10.51
C GLU A 155 -12.33 -5.68 -9.31
N LEU A 156 -11.70 -6.48 -8.44
CA LEU A 156 -12.35 -7.01 -7.24
C LEU A 156 -12.78 -5.88 -6.29
N LEU A 157 -11.92 -4.90 -6.05
CA LEU A 157 -12.23 -3.73 -5.21
C LEU A 157 -13.35 -2.87 -5.81
N LEU A 158 -13.32 -2.63 -7.13
CA LEU A 158 -14.36 -1.89 -7.83
C LEU A 158 -15.72 -2.59 -7.72
N ARG A 159 -15.77 -3.91 -8.01
CA ARG A 159 -16.99 -4.73 -7.89
C ARG A 159 -17.54 -4.77 -6.47
N ARG A 160 -16.69 -4.64 -5.45
CA ARG A 160 -17.08 -4.67 -4.03
C ARG A 160 -17.37 -3.27 -3.45
N GLY A 161 -17.38 -2.23 -4.27
CA GLY A 161 -17.75 -0.88 -3.84
C GLY A 161 -16.66 -0.14 -3.08
N ALA A 162 -15.40 -0.24 -3.48
CA ALA A 162 -14.31 0.54 -2.89
C ALA A 162 -14.48 2.05 -3.13
N VAL A 163 -14.78 2.46 -4.36
CA VAL A 163 -14.94 3.87 -4.75
C VAL A 163 -15.99 4.60 -3.91
N PRO A 164 -17.23 4.10 -3.75
CA PRO A 164 -18.22 4.79 -2.93
C PRO A 164 -17.74 4.98 -1.48
N ARG A 165 -17.06 3.99 -0.89
CA ARG A 165 -16.54 4.11 0.48
C ARG A 165 -15.41 5.14 0.60
N LEU A 166 -14.51 5.21 -0.39
CA LEU A 166 -13.46 6.23 -0.44
C LEU A 166 -14.03 7.63 -0.62
N VAL A 167 -15.04 7.80 -1.49
CA VAL A 167 -15.74 9.08 -1.66
C VAL A 167 -16.45 9.50 -0.37
N ALA A 168 -17.12 8.58 0.33
CA ALA A 168 -17.75 8.88 1.61
C ALA A 168 -16.74 9.37 2.66
N ILE A 169 -15.52 8.81 2.70
CA ILE A 169 -14.44 9.27 3.57
C ILE A 169 -14.01 10.70 3.21
N LEU A 170 -13.77 10.98 1.91
CA LEU A 170 -13.38 12.31 1.42
C LEU A 170 -14.41 13.40 1.79
N LEU A 171 -15.70 13.06 1.73
CA LEU A 171 -16.79 13.99 2.04
C LEU A 171 -17.00 14.16 3.55
N ARG A 172 -16.79 13.11 4.34
CA ARG A 172 -16.97 13.12 5.80
C ARG A 172 -15.81 13.79 6.53
N PHE A 173 -14.60 13.71 5.99
CA PHE A 173 -13.38 14.27 6.61
C PHE A 173 -12.69 15.27 5.67
N PRO A 174 -13.36 16.37 5.28
CA PRO A 174 -12.74 17.36 4.42
C PRO A 174 -11.55 18.03 5.10
N SER A 175 -10.51 18.35 4.33
CA SER A 175 -9.32 19.07 4.81
C SER A 175 -8.50 18.30 5.85
N LYS A 176 -8.63 16.96 5.90
CA LYS A 176 -7.75 16.07 6.66
C LYS A 176 -6.66 15.55 5.75
N GLU A 177 -5.65 16.39 5.50
CA GLU A 177 -4.59 16.19 4.50
C GLU A 177 -4.10 14.73 4.39
N PRO A 178 -3.62 14.04 5.45
CA PRO A 178 -3.08 12.69 5.28
C PRO A 178 -4.11 11.65 4.82
N LEU A 179 -5.35 11.77 5.32
CA LEU A 179 -6.42 10.83 4.96
C LEU A 179 -6.99 11.14 3.57
N GLU A 180 -7.11 12.42 3.24
CA GLU A 180 -7.54 12.91 1.93
C GLU A 180 -6.56 12.47 0.84
N GLU A 181 -5.27 12.71 1.01
CA GLU A 181 -4.21 12.28 0.09
C GLU A 181 -4.22 10.76 -0.12
N MET A 182 -4.34 9.98 0.95
CA MET A 182 -4.39 8.53 0.83
C MET A 182 -5.65 8.04 0.11
N CYS A 183 -6.80 8.69 0.30
CA CYS A 183 -8.01 8.37 -0.45
C CYS A 183 -7.87 8.69 -1.94
N LEU A 184 -7.27 9.84 -2.27
CA LEU A 184 -6.99 10.23 -3.66
C LEU A 184 -6.01 9.26 -4.32
N GLN A 185 -4.94 8.88 -3.61
CA GLN A 185 -4.00 7.87 -4.08
C GLN A 185 -4.68 6.51 -4.34
N ALA A 186 -5.56 6.07 -3.42
CA ALA A 186 -6.32 4.84 -3.61
C ALA A 186 -7.24 4.91 -4.83
N LEU A 187 -7.92 6.03 -5.07
CA LEU A 187 -8.76 6.24 -6.25
C LEU A 187 -7.94 6.20 -7.56
N CYS A 188 -6.76 6.80 -7.58
CA CYS A 188 -5.84 6.74 -8.73
C CYS A 188 -5.35 5.31 -8.99
N ASN A 189 -4.95 4.58 -7.94
CA ASN A 189 -4.51 3.19 -8.10
C ASN A 189 -5.64 2.26 -8.56
N LEU A 190 -6.87 2.49 -8.09
CA LEU A 190 -8.07 1.76 -8.54
C LEU A 190 -8.43 2.02 -10.00
N SER A 191 -8.17 3.22 -10.53
CA SER A 191 -8.49 3.58 -11.91
C SER A 191 -7.46 3.08 -12.94
N GLY A 192 -6.41 2.40 -12.48
CA GLY A 192 -5.27 2.00 -13.31
C GLY A 192 -4.33 3.16 -13.65
N MET A 193 -4.58 4.35 -13.12
CA MET A 193 -3.69 5.52 -13.21
C MET A 193 -2.75 5.53 -11.99
N ALA A 194 -2.20 4.35 -11.71
CA ALA A 194 -1.46 4.10 -10.49
C ALA A 194 -0.19 4.94 -10.45
N VAL A 195 0.09 5.46 -9.26
CA VAL A 195 1.33 6.15 -8.95
C VAL A 195 1.88 5.50 -7.69
N ALA A 196 3.18 5.19 -7.69
CA ALA A 196 3.81 4.62 -6.52
C ALA A 196 3.64 5.57 -5.33
N GLU A 197 3.36 5.04 -4.14
CA GLU A 197 3.24 5.86 -2.92
C GLU A 197 4.53 6.64 -2.67
N GLU A 198 5.67 6.03 -3.02
CA GLU A 198 7.02 6.59 -2.94
C GLU A 198 7.26 7.74 -3.91
N ALA A 199 6.41 7.92 -4.94
CA ALA A 199 6.52 9.05 -5.84
C ALA A 199 6.17 10.38 -5.15
N GLY A 200 5.57 10.34 -3.94
CA GLY A 200 5.38 11.51 -3.10
C GLY A 200 4.45 12.55 -3.72
N MET A 201 3.33 12.11 -4.31
CA MET A 201 2.32 13.00 -4.87
C MET A 201 1.90 14.07 -3.83
N VAL A 202 2.02 15.33 -4.21
CA VAL A 202 1.52 16.46 -3.42
C VAL A 202 0.14 16.82 -3.94
N TRP A 203 -0.84 16.87 -3.05
CA TRP A 203 -2.23 17.15 -3.41
C TRP A 203 -2.67 18.53 -2.94
N GLU A 204 -3.37 19.25 -3.82
CA GLU A 204 -4.01 20.52 -3.50
C GLU A 204 -5.50 20.45 -3.86
N ARG A 205 -6.34 20.95 -2.96
CA ARG A 205 -7.77 21.09 -3.22
C ARG A 205 -8.01 22.27 -4.17
N GLY A 206 -8.67 22.01 -5.28
CA GLY A 206 -9.06 23.01 -6.27
C GLY A 206 -10.34 23.75 -5.92
N VAL A 207 -10.58 24.85 -6.62
CA VAL A 207 -11.85 25.59 -6.54
C VAL A 207 -12.95 24.76 -7.22
N SER A 208 -14.04 24.54 -6.48
CA SER A 208 -15.23 23.88 -7.01
C SER A 208 -16.06 24.88 -7.83
N VAL A 209 -16.41 24.52 -9.05
CA VAL A 209 -17.20 25.38 -9.96
C VAL A 209 -18.69 25.08 -9.83
N ARG A 210 -19.05 23.84 -9.44
CA ARG A 210 -20.43 23.38 -9.34
C ARG A 210 -20.77 22.95 -7.91
N PRO A 211 -22.01 23.20 -7.43
CA PRO A 211 -22.48 22.63 -6.17
C PRO A 211 -22.32 21.11 -6.15
N GLY A 212 -21.83 20.55 -5.04
CA GLY A 212 -21.62 19.10 -4.90
C GLY A 212 -20.40 18.54 -5.64
N GLU A 213 -19.52 19.41 -6.16
CA GLU A 213 -18.25 19.03 -6.77
C GLU A 213 -17.09 19.26 -5.80
N SER A 214 -16.13 18.34 -5.78
CA SER A 214 -14.82 18.49 -5.13
C SER A 214 -13.73 18.17 -6.15
N VAL A 215 -12.74 19.06 -6.26
CA VAL A 215 -11.66 18.97 -7.23
C VAL A 215 -10.33 18.90 -6.50
N PHE A 216 -9.43 18.02 -6.94
CA PHE A 216 -8.11 17.82 -6.35
C PHE A 216 -7.06 17.74 -7.45
N HIS A 217 -5.91 18.37 -7.23
CA HIS A 217 -4.78 18.41 -8.14
C HIS A 217 -3.59 17.72 -7.46
N GLY A 218 -3.15 16.60 -8.02
CA GLY A 218 -1.96 15.88 -7.60
C GLY A 218 -0.79 16.20 -8.51
N ILE A 219 0.34 16.61 -7.95
CA ILE A 219 1.58 16.85 -8.69
C ILE A 219 2.62 15.82 -8.22
N SER A 220 3.19 15.08 -9.17
CA SER A 220 4.28 14.15 -8.88
C SER A 220 5.61 14.90 -8.85
N PRO A 221 6.35 14.95 -7.72
CA PRO A 221 7.71 15.46 -7.70
C PRO A 221 8.62 14.62 -8.62
N HIS A 222 9.00 15.22 -9.75
CA HIS A 222 10.11 14.84 -10.63
C HIS A 222 10.34 13.33 -10.87
N THR A 223 9.57 12.72 -11.78
CA THR A 223 10.09 11.57 -12.53
C THR A 223 11.26 12.05 -13.41
N CYS A 224 12.46 11.53 -13.18
CA CYS A 224 13.68 11.75 -13.97
C CYS A 224 13.38 12.16 -15.44
N GLY A 225 13.74 13.39 -15.80
CA GLY A 225 13.39 14.01 -17.08
C GLY A 225 12.43 15.19 -16.89
N PHE A 226 12.47 16.14 -17.82
CA PHE A 226 11.75 17.42 -17.75
C PHE A 226 10.21 17.33 -17.86
N ALA A 227 9.61 16.20 -17.50
CA ALA A 227 8.17 15.96 -17.60
C ALA A 227 7.56 15.75 -16.19
N SER A 228 6.81 16.73 -15.71
CA SER A 228 5.98 16.57 -14.51
C SER A 228 4.59 16.10 -14.93
N SER A 229 3.95 15.22 -14.16
CA SER A 229 2.56 14.86 -14.40
C SER A 229 1.63 15.59 -13.43
N VAL A 230 0.48 16.04 -13.93
CA VAL A 230 -0.60 16.60 -13.11
C VAL A 230 -1.77 15.63 -13.17
N THR A 231 -2.22 15.17 -12.02
CA THR A 231 -3.40 14.31 -11.87
C THR A 231 -4.55 15.15 -11.34
N LEU A 232 -5.62 15.25 -12.11
CA LEU A 232 -6.86 15.89 -11.71
C LEU A 232 -7.84 14.80 -11.26
N VAL A 233 -8.25 14.84 -9.99
CA VAL A 233 -9.34 14.01 -9.46
C VAL A 233 -10.55 14.90 -9.21
N ARG A 234 -11.68 14.55 -9.81
CA ARG A 234 -12.95 15.25 -9.65
C ARG A 234 -13.99 14.30 -9.11
N VAL A 235 -14.55 14.64 -7.96
CA VAL A 235 -15.69 13.96 -7.35
C VAL A 235 -16.90 14.85 -7.56
N SER A 236 -17.89 14.39 -8.31
CA SER A 236 -19.10 15.16 -8.62
C SER A 236 -20.35 14.38 -8.23
N GLN A 237 -21.21 14.99 -7.42
CA GLN A 237 -22.54 14.47 -7.16
C GLN A 237 -23.44 14.67 -8.39
N TRP A 238 -24.10 13.61 -8.85
CA TRP A 238 -25.03 13.69 -9.99
C TRP A 238 -26.47 13.33 -9.62
N ALA A 239 -26.68 12.68 -8.48
CA ALA A 239 -27.99 12.53 -7.82
C ALA A 239 -27.79 12.45 -6.29
N PRO A 240 -28.86 12.56 -5.47
CA PRO A 240 -28.76 12.40 -4.02
C PRO A 240 -28.06 11.08 -3.64
N GLY A 241 -26.94 11.17 -2.91
CA GLY A 241 -26.12 10.02 -2.52
C GLY A 241 -25.32 9.35 -3.66
N GLN A 242 -25.38 9.83 -4.90
CA GLN A 242 -24.71 9.24 -6.05
C GLN A 242 -23.62 10.15 -6.59
N TYR A 243 -22.40 9.60 -6.69
CA TYR A 243 -21.20 10.33 -7.04
C TYR A 243 -20.49 9.69 -8.23
N ALA A 244 -19.85 10.51 -9.04
CA ALA A 244 -18.93 10.09 -10.09
C ALA A 244 -17.52 10.55 -9.75
N VAL A 245 -16.53 9.69 -10.00
CA VAL A 245 -15.10 10.03 -9.86
C VAL A 245 -14.46 10.03 -11.26
N ASN A 246 -13.94 11.17 -11.67
CA ASN A 246 -13.25 11.35 -12.93
C ASN A 246 -11.78 11.68 -12.65
N ILE A 247 -10.87 10.89 -13.24
CA ILE A 247 -9.43 11.02 -13.05
C ILE A 247 -8.78 11.29 -14.40
N GLU A 248 -8.02 12.37 -14.48
CA GLU A 248 -7.33 12.81 -15.70
C GLU A 248 -5.85 13.05 -15.38
N VAL A 249 -4.95 12.54 -16.21
CA VAL A 249 -3.51 12.76 -16.07
C VAL A 249 -2.98 13.51 -17.29
N PHE A 250 -2.36 14.64 -17.00
CA PHE A 250 -1.74 15.54 -17.97
C PHE A 250 -0.23 15.46 -17.83
N GLN A 251 0.47 15.23 -18.94
CA GLN A 251 1.93 15.36 -18.98
C GLN A 251 2.29 16.83 -19.23
N ARG A 252 3.00 17.46 -18.29
CA ARG A 252 3.65 18.76 -18.47
C ARG A 252 5.08 18.52 -18.90
N CYS A 253 5.36 18.65 -20.20
CA CYS A 253 6.73 18.85 -20.65
C CYS A 253 7.18 20.26 -20.24
N SER A 254 8.38 20.40 -19.67
CA SER A 254 9.01 21.70 -19.44
C SER A 254 9.06 22.49 -20.74
N SER A 255 8.70 23.76 -20.69
CA SER A 255 8.78 24.69 -21.81
C SER A 255 10.23 24.96 -22.27
N SER A 256 11.25 24.41 -21.61
CA SER A 256 12.65 24.53 -22.02
C SER A 256 12.99 23.86 -23.36
N PHE A 257 12.09 23.09 -23.97
CA PHE A 257 12.23 22.65 -25.38
C PHE A 257 11.76 23.70 -26.40
N TRP A 258 11.11 24.78 -25.97
CA TRP A 258 10.64 25.87 -26.84
C TRP A 258 11.59 27.08 -26.89
N ASN A 259 12.65 27.10 -26.07
CA ASN A 259 13.62 28.20 -26.04
C ASN A 259 14.71 28.14 -27.12
N LEU A 260 14.63 27.21 -28.09
CA LEU A 260 15.54 27.24 -29.25
C LEU A 260 15.04 28.10 -30.42
N HIS A 261 13.79 28.59 -30.38
CA HIS A 261 13.30 29.58 -31.32
C HIS A 261 12.29 30.52 -30.66
N GLY A 262 12.72 31.74 -30.34
CA GLY A 262 11.76 32.80 -29.98
C GLY A 262 12.31 33.82 -29.01
N ASN A 263 13.03 34.79 -29.55
CA ASN A 263 13.64 35.91 -28.85
C ASN A 263 12.58 36.83 -28.18
N LYS A 264 12.91 37.31 -26.97
CA LYS A 264 12.42 38.53 -26.28
C LYS A 264 11.05 38.52 -25.54
N ARG A 265 11.17 38.53 -24.20
CA ARG A 265 10.48 39.38 -23.18
C ARG A 265 8.98 39.66 -23.40
N THR A 266 8.08 39.22 -22.53
CA THR A 266 7.93 39.75 -21.15
C THR A 266 6.91 38.91 -20.38
N ALA A 267 7.15 38.77 -19.07
CA ALA A 267 6.28 38.12 -18.12
C ALA A 267 4.88 38.74 -18.08
N ARG A 268 3.85 37.89 -18.07
CA ARG A 268 2.55 38.12 -17.44
C ARG A 268 1.82 36.78 -17.30
N TRP A 269 1.15 36.62 -16.16
CA TRP A 269 0.26 35.51 -15.80
C TRP A 269 -0.47 34.89 -16.98
N PHE A 270 -0.55 33.56 -17.00
CA PHE A 270 -1.51 32.86 -17.85
C PHE A 270 -2.83 32.68 -17.10
N PRO A 271 -3.94 33.26 -17.59
CA PRO A 271 -5.27 32.87 -17.17
C PRO A 271 -5.59 31.51 -17.79
N PHE A 272 -6.24 30.62 -17.04
CA PHE A 272 -6.82 29.40 -17.60
C PHE A 272 -7.95 29.81 -18.55
N SER A 273 -7.77 29.63 -19.85
CA SER A 273 -8.85 29.81 -20.82
C SER A 273 -9.84 28.65 -20.72
N SER A 274 -11.09 29.00 -20.41
CA SER A 274 -12.25 28.17 -20.66
C SER A 274 -12.67 28.32 -22.12
N GLU A 275 -12.61 27.26 -22.91
CA GLU A 275 -13.35 27.22 -24.18
C GLU A 275 -13.45 25.80 -24.74
N GLY A 276 -14.62 25.48 -25.30
CA GLY A 276 -14.78 24.40 -26.28
C GLY A 276 -15.60 23.20 -25.83
N ILE A 277 -16.89 23.24 -26.14
CA ILE A 277 -17.91 22.20 -26.00
C ILE A 277 -17.81 21.15 -27.13
N CYS A 278 -18.25 19.90 -26.82
CA CYS A 278 -18.52 18.72 -27.66
C CYS A 278 -17.30 17.90 -28.16
N SER A 279 -17.22 16.58 -27.99
CA SER A 279 -18.26 15.55 -28.07
C SER A 279 -17.91 14.30 -27.24
N ASN A 280 -18.96 13.58 -26.81
CA ASN A 280 -18.89 12.34 -26.04
C ASN A 280 -18.10 11.23 -26.74
N LEU A 281 -17.05 10.72 -26.08
CA LEU A 281 -16.54 9.37 -26.32
C LEU A 281 -16.28 8.68 -24.97
N PHE A 282 -17.20 7.79 -24.64
CA PHE A 282 -17.13 6.88 -23.51
C PHE A 282 -16.01 5.86 -23.72
N LYS A 283 -15.10 5.73 -22.75
CA LYS A 283 -14.34 4.48 -22.58
C LYS A 283 -14.98 3.70 -21.43
N LEU A 284 -15.85 2.77 -21.81
CA LEU A 284 -16.11 1.56 -21.06
C LEU A 284 -14.78 0.77 -21.02
N ILE A 285 -14.40 0.26 -19.85
CA ILE A 285 -13.13 -0.47 -19.66
C ILE A 285 -13.08 -1.65 -20.63
N LYS A 286 -12.22 -1.56 -21.64
CA LYS A 286 -11.70 -2.70 -22.43
C LYS A 286 -10.19 -2.51 -22.60
N PHE A 287 -9.44 -3.44 -22.05
CA PHE A 287 -7.97 -3.52 -22.15
C PHE A 287 -7.54 -3.93 -23.56
N SER A 288 -6.48 -3.30 -24.07
CA SER A 288 -5.52 -3.93 -24.97
C SER A 288 -4.22 -3.11 -24.97
N THR A 289 -3.14 -3.71 -24.48
CA THR A 289 -1.79 -3.16 -24.52
C THR A 289 -1.14 -3.47 -25.87
N ARG A 290 -0.91 -2.47 -26.70
CA ARG A 290 0.28 -2.39 -27.57
C ARG A 290 0.43 -1.01 -28.22
N ASN A 291 1.67 -0.53 -28.20
CA ASN A 291 2.28 0.54 -29.01
C ASN A 291 1.97 2.01 -28.60
N VAL A 292 2.92 2.57 -27.84
CA VAL A 292 3.13 4.01 -27.59
C VAL A 292 3.97 4.55 -28.77
N PRO A 293 3.58 5.65 -29.46
CA PRO A 293 4.01 6.98 -29.05
C PRO A 293 3.06 8.17 -29.36
N ARG A 294 3.49 9.35 -28.88
CA ARG A 294 3.06 10.75 -29.12
C ARG A 294 1.94 11.32 -28.25
N THR A 295 2.36 12.14 -27.25
CA THR A 295 1.62 13.22 -26.57
C THR A 295 0.14 12.91 -26.28
N LYS A 296 -0.16 12.12 -25.24
CA LYS A 296 -1.54 11.76 -24.90
C LYS A 296 -1.84 12.11 -23.44
N SER A 297 -2.93 12.82 -23.22
CA SER A 297 -3.66 12.81 -21.95
C SER A 297 -4.29 11.43 -21.76
N LEU A 298 -4.23 10.90 -20.55
CA LEU A 298 -4.95 9.69 -20.16
C LEU A 298 -6.14 10.11 -19.30
N LYS A 299 -7.34 9.64 -19.66
CA LYS A 299 -8.59 9.94 -18.97
C LYS A 299 -9.32 8.64 -18.64
N THR A 300 -9.60 8.45 -17.36
CA THR A 300 -10.41 7.33 -16.87
C THR A 300 -11.55 7.89 -16.05
N ARG A 301 -12.77 7.46 -16.36
CA ARG A 301 -13.96 7.78 -15.57
C ARG A 301 -14.47 6.50 -14.93
N VAL A 302 -14.66 6.53 -13.62
CA VAL A 302 -15.17 5.40 -12.85
C VAL A 302 -16.53 5.79 -12.28
N PHE A 303 -17.58 5.04 -12.67
CA PHE A 303 -18.94 5.23 -12.18
C PHE A 303 -19.25 4.13 -11.16
N HIS A 304 -19.77 4.51 -10.00
CA HIS A 304 -20.33 3.56 -9.05
C HIS A 304 -21.57 4.13 -8.37
N THR A 305 -22.62 3.32 -8.33
CA THR A 305 -23.86 3.60 -7.61
C THR A 305 -23.68 3.15 -6.16
N PHE A 306 -24.05 4.01 -5.21
CA PHE A 306 -24.24 3.59 -3.82
C PHE A 306 -25.57 2.82 -3.76
N LEU A 307 -25.56 1.60 -3.24
CA LEU A 307 -26.76 0.94 -2.72
C LEU A 307 -26.90 1.29 -1.24
#